data_AF-A0A1I4GWM8-F1
#
_entry.id   AF-A0A1I4GWM8-F1
#
_cell.length_a   1.000
_cell.length_b   1.000
_cell.length_c   1.000
_cell.angle_alpha   90.00
_cell.angle_beta   90.00
_cell.angle_gamma   90.00
#
_symmetry.space_group_name_H-M   'P 1'
#
loop_
_entity.id
_entity.type
_entity.pdbx_description
1 polymer ?
#
loop_
_entity_poly.entity_id
_entity_poly.type
_entity_poly.pdbx_seq_one_letter_code
_entity_poly.pdbx_strand_id
1 'polypeptide(L)'
;MIIERHVSPDGVLTFVVEHVDDGVTLLGFEESAWHTHPNLLDREDGVTDEAATSAYIDRLLRSVSVVGIRRKGGVIVEIWIMDDPMFEADAHADDETLEMRYWNGRPWSI
;
A
#
# COMPACT_ATOMS: atom_id res chain seq x y z
N MET A 1 16.96 5.67 2.41
CA MET A 1 16.96 6.69 1.32
C MET A 1 15.81 6.38 0.37
N ILE A 2 14.84 7.30 0.30
CA ILE A 2 13.76 7.22 -0.67
C ILE A 2 14.32 7.44 -2.08
N ILE A 3 14.03 6.50 -2.98
CA ILE A 3 14.44 6.54 -4.39
C ILE A 3 13.27 6.81 -5.35
N GLU A 4 12.05 6.54 -4.91
CA GLU A 4 10.83 6.79 -5.67
C GLU A 4 9.69 7.17 -4.72
N ARG A 5 8.85 8.13 -5.12
CA ARG A 5 7.75 8.64 -4.30
C ARG A 5 6.54 8.94 -5.17
N HIS A 6 5.38 8.45 -4.74
CA HIS A 6 4.09 8.68 -5.37
C HIS A 6 3.11 9.22 -4.35
N VAL A 7 2.34 10.23 -4.73
CA VAL A 7 1.30 10.83 -3.89
C VAL A 7 -0.05 10.62 -4.54
N SER A 8 -1.05 10.18 -3.77
CA SER A 8 -2.41 10.00 -4.31
C SER A 8 -2.98 11.34 -4.80
N PRO A 9 -3.93 11.34 -5.76
CA PRO A 9 -4.46 12.59 -6.32
C PRO A 9 -5.08 13.55 -5.31
N ASP A 10 -5.57 13.02 -4.17
CA ASP A 10 -6.13 13.79 -3.06
C ASP A 10 -5.11 14.14 -1.96
N GLY A 11 -3.85 13.72 -2.10
CA GLY A 11 -2.77 14.02 -1.18
C GLY A 11 -2.80 13.25 0.14
N VAL A 12 -3.70 12.28 0.28
CA VAL A 12 -3.89 11.52 1.55
C VAL A 12 -2.85 10.41 1.71
N LEU A 13 -2.40 9.79 0.62
CA LEU A 13 -1.48 8.66 0.65
C LEU A 13 -0.15 9.03 0.01
N THR A 14 0.95 8.72 0.67
CA THR A 14 2.28 8.76 0.06
C THR A 14 2.86 7.35 0.03
N PHE A 15 3.01 6.77 -1.17
CA PHE A 15 3.71 5.50 -1.36
C PHE A 15 5.17 5.75 -1.75
N VAL A 16 6.10 5.02 -1.15
CA VAL A 16 7.54 5.19 -1.35
C VAL A 16 8.23 3.86 -1.62
N VAL A 17 9.28 3.96 -2.43
CA VAL A 17 10.32 2.92 -2.55
C VAL A 17 11.57 3.45 -1.86
N GLU A 18 12.06 2.70 -0.89
CA GLU A 18 13.21 3.07 -0.09
C GLU A 18 14.31 2.02 -0.15
N HIS A 19 15.57 2.47 -0.29
CA HIS A 19 16.75 1.68 0.04
C HIS A 19 17.22 1.98 1.45
N VAL A 20 17.25 0.98 2.32
CA VAL A 20 17.85 1.07 3.66
C VAL A 20 19.31 0.65 3.64
N ASP A 21 20.04 0.93 4.73
CA ASP A 21 21.51 0.91 4.79
C ASP A 21 22.18 -0.43 4.39
N ASP A 22 21.44 -1.53 4.41
CA ASP A 22 21.91 -2.88 4.01
C ASP A 22 21.62 -3.23 2.54
N GLY A 23 21.22 -2.25 1.71
CA GLY A 23 20.85 -2.48 0.31
C GLY A 23 19.51 -3.19 0.13
N VAL A 24 18.70 -3.26 1.19
CA VAL A 24 17.35 -3.80 1.14
C VAL A 24 16.39 -2.74 0.60
N THR A 25 15.57 -3.14 -0.37
CA THR A 25 14.47 -2.33 -0.88
C THR A 25 13.19 -2.61 -0.11
N LEU A 26 12.53 -1.54 0.35
CA LEU A 26 11.21 -1.57 0.98
C LEU A 26 10.22 -0.81 0.10
N LEU A 27 8.99 -1.32 0.02
CA LEU A 27 7.87 -0.62 -0.60
C LEU A 27 6.76 -0.43 0.43
N GLY A 28 6.33 0.81 0.69
CA GLY A 28 5.36 1.08 1.75
C GLY A 28 4.80 2.50 1.70
N PHE A 29 4.01 2.86 2.72
CA PHE A 29 3.46 4.21 2.86
C PHE A 29 4.25 5.00 3.91
N GLU A 30 4.54 6.29 3.66
CA GLU A 30 5.32 7.11 4.61
C GLU A 30 4.62 7.25 5.97
N GLU A 31 3.29 7.30 5.96
CA GLU A 31 2.47 7.46 7.15
C GLU A 31 2.18 6.13 7.86
N SER A 32 2.84 5.03 7.48
CA SER A 32 2.63 3.70 8.05
C SER A 32 3.92 2.92 8.31
N ALA A 33 3.89 2.02 9.28
CA ALA A 33 4.97 1.04 9.50
C ALA A 33 4.89 -0.15 8.52
N TRP A 34 3.74 -0.36 7.89
CA TRP A 34 3.55 -1.42 6.93
C TRP A 34 4.40 -1.18 5.69
N HIS A 35 5.07 -2.25 5.25
CA HIS A 35 5.82 -2.30 4.01
C HIS A 35 5.92 -3.75 3.53
N THR A 36 6.29 -3.91 2.27
CA THR A 36 6.65 -5.18 1.66
C THR A 36 8.04 -5.12 1.04
N HIS A 37 8.51 -6.24 0.52
CA HIS A 37 9.80 -6.39 -0.12
C HIS A 37 9.64 -6.91 -1.55
N PRO A 38 10.50 -6.49 -2.51
CA PRO A 38 10.40 -6.96 -3.89
C PRO A 38 10.40 -8.48 -4.04
N ASN A 39 11.14 -9.18 -3.17
CA ASN A 39 11.28 -10.62 -3.25
C ASN A 39 10.02 -11.40 -2.80
N LEU A 40 9.07 -10.73 -2.13
CA LEU A 40 7.80 -11.28 -1.69
C LEU A 40 6.65 -11.01 -2.67
N LEU A 41 6.88 -10.19 -3.70
CA LEU A 41 5.88 -9.85 -4.69
C LEU A 41 5.57 -11.02 -5.62
N ASP A 42 4.36 -10.99 -6.21
CA ASP A 42 3.93 -12.01 -7.15
C ASP A 42 4.88 -12.07 -8.37
N ARG A 43 5.38 -13.27 -8.64
CA ARG A 43 6.30 -13.51 -9.77
C ARG A 43 5.58 -13.62 -11.10
N GLU A 44 4.27 -13.78 -11.09
CA GLU A 44 3.46 -13.66 -12.31
C GLU A 44 3.45 -12.21 -12.83
N ASP A 45 3.55 -11.23 -11.94
CA ASP A 45 3.65 -9.80 -12.29
C ASP A 45 5.06 -9.41 -12.78
N GLY A 46 6.11 -10.18 -12.42
CA GLY A 46 7.47 -9.95 -12.91
C GLY A 46 8.51 -10.98 -12.44
N VAL A 47 9.37 -11.43 -13.37
CA VAL A 47 10.38 -12.46 -13.10
C VAL A 47 11.53 -11.95 -12.21
N THR A 48 11.84 -10.66 -12.28
CA THR A 48 12.87 -10.01 -11.44
C THR A 48 12.23 -9.13 -10.38
N ASP A 49 12.98 -8.84 -9.31
CA ASP A 49 12.53 -7.94 -8.25
C ASP A 49 12.19 -6.54 -8.79
N GLU A 50 12.96 -6.04 -9.76
CA GLU A 50 12.71 -4.78 -10.45
C GLU A 50 11.39 -4.82 -11.25
N ALA A 51 11.17 -5.88 -12.02
CA ALA A 51 9.95 -6.03 -12.82
C ALA A 51 8.71 -6.18 -11.95
N ALA A 52 8.78 -7.01 -10.89
CA ALA A 52 7.69 -7.21 -9.96
C ALA A 52 7.38 -5.92 -9.18
N THR A 53 8.41 -5.17 -8.78
CA THR A 53 8.25 -3.84 -8.15
C THR A 53 7.53 -2.87 -9.06
N SER A 54 7.97 -2.76 -10.32
CA SER A 54 7.35 -1.87 -11.30
C SER A 54 5.88 -2.24 -11.54
N ALA A 55 5.57 -3.53 -11.70
CA ALA A 55 4.20 -3.99 -11.90
C ALA A 55 3.32 -3.73 -10.66
N TYR A 56 3.85 -3.97 -9.46
CA TYR A 56 3.16 -3.71 -8.20
C TYR A 56 2.78 -2.24 -8.01
N ILE A 57 3.73 -1.34 -8.28
CA ILE A 57 3.49 0.11 -8.29
C ILE A 57 2.47 0.48 -9.36
N ASP A 58 2.60 -0.04 -10.59
CA ASP A 58 1.66 0.25 -11.68
C ASP A 58 0.22 -0.13 -11.32
N ARG A 59 0.01 -1.28 -10.68
CA ARG A 59 -1.32 -1.72 -10.19
C ARG A 59 -1.90 -0.76 -9.16
N LEU A 60 -1.08 -0.30 -8.20
CA LEU A 60 -1.50 0.70 -7.23
C LEU A 60 -1.90 2.00 -7.94
N LEU A 61 -1.01 2.57 -8.76
CA LEU A 61 -1.21 3.87 -9.41
C LEU A 61 -2.40 3.86 -10.39
N ARG A 62 -2.64 2.73 -11.06
CA ARG A 62 -3.79 2.52 -11.96
C ARG A 62 -5.09 2.23 -11.21
N SER A 63 -5.10 2.29 -9.87
CA SER A 63 -6.28 2.04 -9.04
C SER A 63 -6.85 0.63 -9.21
N VAL A 64 -5.97 -0.36 -9.38
CA VAL A 64 -6.33 -1.78 -9.38
C VAL A 64 -6.27 -2.35 -7.96
N SER A 65 -5.23 -2.00 -7.21
CA SER A 65 -5.06 -2.44 -5.83
C SER A 65 -5.98 -1.68 -4.87
N VAL A 66 -6.49 -2.38 -3.86
CA VAL A 66 -7.27 -1.79 -2.76
C VAL A 66 -6.33 -1.44 -1.62
N VAL A 67 -6.49 -0.23 -1.09
CA VAL A 67 -5.74 0.28 0.05
C VAL A 67 -6.68 0.30 1.25
N GLY A 68 -6.25 -0.36 2.33
CA GLY A 68 -6.83 -0.22 3.66
C GLY A 68 -6.20 0.95 4.39
N ILE A 69 -7.02 1.81 4.99
CA ILE A 69 -6.59 2.89 5.89
C ILE A 69 -7.32 2.71 7.21
N ARG A 70 -6.58 2.25 8.22
CA ARG A 70 -7.11 2.11 9.58
C ARG A 70 -6.89 3.40 10.34
N ARG A 71 -7.94 3.85 11.02
CA ARG A 71 -7.89 5.02 11.91
C ARG A 71 -8.39 4.69 13.30
N LYS A 72 -7.76 5.27 14.30
CA LYS A 72 -8.18 5.22 15.71
C LYS A 72 -8.37 6.64 16.21
N GLY A 73 -9.58 6.99 16.64
CA GLY A 73 -9.92 8.37 17.00
C GLY A 73 -9.70 9.39 15.87
N GLY A 74 -9.85 8.98 14.61
CA GLY A 74 -9.66 9.83 13.42
C GLY A 74 -8.21 9.98 12.93
N VAL A 75 -7.24 9.43 13.66
CA VAL A 75 -5.82 9.44 13.28
C VAL A 75 -5.48 8.15 12.52
N ILE A 76 -4.76 8.25 11.40
CA ILE A 76 -4.25 7.09 10.67
C ILE A 76 -3.24 6.35 11.54
N VAL A 77 -3.48 5.06 11.76
CA VAL A 77 -2.59 4.18 12.52
C VAL A 77 -1.95 3.11 11.64
N GLU A 78 -2.57 2.78 10.52
CA GLU A 78 -2.05 1.80 9.57
C GLU A 78 -2.58 2.07 8.16
N ILE A 79 -1.72 1.87 7.15
CA ILE A 79 -2.07 1.90 5.73
C ILE A 79 -1.41 0.69 5.09
N TRP A 80 -2.16 -0.10 4.34
CA TRP A 80 -1.61 -1.24 3.63
C TRP A 80 -2.33 -1.49 2.31
N ILE A 81 -1.64 -2.17 1.40
CA ILE A 81 -2.28 -2.73 0.21
C ILE A 81 -2.85 -4.08 0.62
N MET A 82 -4.15 -4.27 0.41
CA MET A 82 -4.86 -5.49 0.82
C MET A 82 -4.61 -6.61 -0.18
N ASP A 83 -4.33 -7.79 0.34
CA ASP A 83 -4.15 -9.01 -0.45
C ASP A 83 -5.52 -9.64 -0.77
N ASP A 84 -6.42 -9.66 0.21
CA ASP A 84 -7.82 -10.08 0.06
C ASP A 84 -8.76 -9.07 0.72
N PRO A 85 -9.20 -8.03 -0.02
CA PRO A 85 -10.09 -7.01 0.51
C PRO A 85 -11.39 -7.55 1.08
N MET A 86 -11.94 -8.64 0.52
CA MET A 86 -13.19 -9.24 1.00
C MET A 86 -13.02 -9.88 2.37
N PHE A 87 -11.89 -10.56 2.59
CA PHE A 87 -11.59 -11.22 3.85
C PHE A 87 -11.10 -10.23 4.93
N GLU A 88 -10.39 -9.18 4.52
CA GLU A 88 -9.79 -8.21 5.42
C GLU A 88 -10.75 -7.06 5.83
N ALA A 89 -11.90 -6.91 5.18
CA ALA A 89 -12.86 -5.82 5.42
C ALA A 89 -13.35 -5.71 6.87
N ASP A 90 -13.41 -6.82 7.61
CA ASP A 90 -13.87 -6.86 9.00
C ASP A 90 -12.73 -6.81 10.03
N ALA A 91 -11.48 -6.62 9.59
CA ALA A 91 -10.31 -6.65 10.46
C ALA A 91 -10.05 -5.29 11.17
N HIS A 92 -10.88 -4.93 12.15
CA HIS A 92 -10.68 -3.75 13.01
C HIS A 92 -11.29 -3.93 14.41
N ALA A 93 -10.74 -3.21 15.40
CA ALA A 93 -11.33 -3.15 16.74
C ALA A 93 -12.49 -2.16 16.82
N ASP A 94 -13.33 -2.26 17.87
CA ASP A 94 -14.53 -1.40 18.06
C ASP A 94 -14.23 0.11 18.09
N ASP A 95 -13.01 0.50 18.47
CA ASP A 95 -12.57 1.91 18.53
C ASP A 95 -11.79 2.37 17.28
N GLU A 96 -11.78 1.53 16.25
CA GLU A 96 -11.12 1.76 14.98
C GLU A 96 -12.13 1.84 13.83
N THR A 97 -11.74 2.54 12.79
CA THR A 97 -12.46 2.56 11.51
C THR A 97 -11.54 2.07 10.42
N LEU A 98 -12.08 1.28 9.50
CA LEU A 98 -11.38 0.87 8.29
C LEU A 98 -12.00 1.57 7.07
N GLU A 99 -11.23 2.43 6.42
CA GLU A 99 -11.55 2.93 5.09
C GLU A 99 -10.88 2.03 4.05
N MET A 100 -11.65 1.53 3.09
CA MET A 100 -11.13 0.79 1.95
C MET A 100 -11.35 1.61 0.68
N ARG A 101 -10.28 1.85 -0.07
CA ARG A 101 -10.33 2.71 -1.26
C ARG A 101 -9.28 2.35 -2.28
N TYR A 102 -9.45 2.85 -3.49
CA TYR A 102 -8.43 2.81 -4.51
C TYR A 102 -7.50 4.03 -4.43
N TRP A 103 -6.37 3.97 -5.15
CA TRP A 103 -5.39 5.06 -5.21
C TRP A 103 -5.99 6.40 -5.62
N ASN A 104 -6.92 6.40 -6.58
CA ASN A 104 -7.62 7.60 -7.05
C ASN A 104 -8.64 8.20 -6.06
N GLY A 105 -8.76 7.63 -4.85
CA GLY A 105 -9.67 8.11 -3.81
C GLY A 105 -11.11 7.59 -3.91
N ARG A 106 -11.43 6.76 -4.91
CA ARG A 106 -12.75 6.12 -4.96
C ARG A 106 -12.88 5.09 -3.83
N PRO A 107 -13.99 5.08 -3.08
CA PRO A 107 -14.28 4.03 -2.12
C PRO A 107 -14.31 2.67 -2.83
N TRP A 108 -13.81 1.64 -2.13
CA TRP A 108 -14.01 0.26 -2.52
C TRP A 108 -15.34 -0.24 -1.92
N SER A 109 -16.14 -0.91 -2.73
CA SER A 109 -17.42 -1.50 -2.32
C SER A 109 -17.63 -2.82 -3.08
N ILE A 110 -18.30 -3.75 -2.42
CA ILE A 110 -18.69 -5.06 -2.95
C ILE A 110 -19.89 -4.93 -3.90
#